data_AF-A0A7W2NTK7-F1
#
_entry.id   AF-A0A7W2NTK7-F1
#
_cell.length_a   1.000
_cell.length_b   1.000
_cell.length_c   1.000
_cell.angle_alpha   90.00
_cell.angle_beta   90.00
_cell.angle_gamma   90.00
#
_symmetry.space_group_name_H-M   'P 1'
#
loop_
_entity.id
_entity.type
_entity.pdbx_description
1 polymer ?
#
loop_
_entity_poly.entity_id
_entity_poly.type
_entity_poly.pdbx_seq_one_letter_code
_entity_poly.pdbx_strand_id
1 'polypeptide(L)' 'MNQSLSCCWRCESSDVGVEETAVESDIVVVQYVCNDCYSTWESKYEHTTVFIAAQ' A
#
# COMPACT_ATOMS: atom_id res chain seq x y z
N MET A 1 15.82 4.40 -2.27
CA MET A 1 14.98 5.44 -1.66
C MET A 1 13.82 4.72 -0.98
N ASN A 2 13.83 4.61 0.35
CA ASN A 2 12.69 4.11 1.11
C ASN A 2 11.65 5.23 1.14
N GLN A 3 10.77 5.30 0.14
CA GLN A 3 9.59 6.14 0.22
C GLN A 3 8.67 5.51 1.26
N SER A 4 8.60 6.11 2.45
CA SER A 4 7.55 5.81 3.40
C SER A 4 6.21 6.04 2.70
N LEU A 5 5.43 4.99 2.50
CA LEU A 5 4.07 5.00 1.96
C LEU A 5 3.07 5.85 2.77
N SER A 6 3.56 6.55 3.80
CA SER A 6 2.79 7.36 4.73
C SER A 6 2.43 8.74 4.20
N CYS A 7 2.87 9.12 3.00
CA CYS A 7 2.60 10.45 2.43
C CYS A 7 1.99 10.36 1.03
N CYS A 8 1.06 11.26 0.73
CA CYS A 8 0.48 11.42 -0.59
C CYS A 8 1.56 11.84 -1.60
N TRP A 9 1.68 11.10 -2.69
CA TRP A 9 2.64 11.39 -3.75
C TRP A 9 2.42 12.75 -4.43
N ARG A 10 1.20 13.30 -4.35
CA ARG A 10 0.82 14.53 -5.04
C ARG A 10 0.96 15.79 -4.20
N CYS A 11 0.46 15.76 -2.96
CA CYS A 11 0.44 16.94 -2.09
C CYS A 11 1.34 16.79 -0.85
N GLU A 12 2.07 15.68 -0.73
CA GLU A 12 2.95 15.35 0.39
C GLU A 12 2.25 15.26 1.76
N SER A 13 0.92 15.37 1.80
CA SER A 13 0.13 15.20 3.02
C SER A 13 0.31 13.81 3.60
N SER A 14 0.43 13.74 4.92
CA SER A 14 0.44 12.48 5.66
C SER A 14 -0.97 11.94 5.96
N ASP A 15 -2.03 12.69 5.62
CA ASP A 15 -3.41 12.24 5.80
C ASP A 15 -3.84 11.35 4.62
N VAL A 16 -3.52 10.07 4.77
CA VAL A 16 -3.73 9.02 3.76
C VAL A 16 -4.56 7.90 4.37
N GLY A 17 -5.66 7.54 3.70
CA GLY A 17 -6.48 6.37 3.99
C GLY A 17 -6.13 5.17 3.09
N VAL A 18 -6.55 3.99 3.54
CA VAL A 18 -6.52 2.75 2.74
C VAL A 18 -7.97 2.37 2.44
N GLU A 19 -8.31 2.26 1.15
CA GLU A 19 -9.68 1.94 0.73
C GLU A 19 -9.89 0.43 0.53
N GLU A 20 -8.96 -0.21 -0.18
CA GLU A 20 -9.09 -1.61 -0.55
C GLU A 20 -7.73 -2.33 -0.48
N THR A 21 -7.77 -3.61 -0.12
CA THR A 21 -6.63 -4.50 -0.23
C THR A 21 -7.08 -5.76 -0.95
N ALA A 22 -6.52 -5.99 -2.13
CA ALA A 22 -6.77 -7.17 -2.95
C ALA A 22 -5.54 -8.08 -2.96
N VAL A 23 -5.77 -9.39 -3.00
CA VAL A 23 -4.70 -10.39 -3.13
C VAL A 23 -4.90 -11.11 -4.46
N GLU A 24 -3.98 -10.89 -5.38
CA GLU A 24 -3.99 -11.46 -6.72
C GLU A 24 -2.82 -12.45 -6.87
N SER A 25 -3.11 -13.75 -6.71
CA SER A 25 -2.12 -14.84 -6.72
C SER A 25 -1.00 -14.61 -5.70
N ASP A 26 0.12 -14.06 -6.16
CA ASP A 26 1.33 -13.81 -5.38
C ASP A 26 1.58 -12.30 -5.18
N ILE A 27 0.58 -11.45 -5.42
CA ILE A 27 0.72 -9.99 -5.32
C ILE A 27 -0.37 -9.45 -4.38
N VAL A 28 0.03 -8.63 -3.42
CA VAL A 28 -0.87 -7.82 -2.59
C VAL A 28 -0.95 -6.43 -3.20
N VAL A 29 -2.15 -6.03 -3.61
CA VAL A 29 -2.44 -4.69 -4.12
C VAL A 29 -3.15 -3.91 -3.02
N VAL A 30 -2.60 -2.75 -2.64
CA VAL A 30 -3.19 -1.85 -1.65
C VAL A 30 -3.54 -0.54 -2.35
N GLN A 31 -4.81 -0.17 -2.31
CA GLN A 31 -5.31 1.11 -2.81
C GLN A 31 -5.31 2.15 -1.69
N TYR A 32 -4.64 3.27 -1.94
CA TYR A 32 -4.54 4.42 -1.06
C TYR A 32 -5.33 5.60 -1.61
N VAL A 33 -5.86 6.42 -0.70
CA VAL A 33 -6.51 7.70 -0.97
C VAL A 33 -5.93 8.78 -0.08
N CYS A 34 -5.64 9.96 -0.63
CA CYS A 34 -5.30 11.12 0.18
C CYS A 34 -6.58 11.88 0.58
N ASN A 35 -6.77 12.13 1.86
CA ASN A 35 -7.97 12.81 2.36
C ASN A 35 -7.98 14.32 2.07
N ASP A 36 -6.81 14.93 1.84
CA ASP A 36 -6.69 16.36 1.54
C ASP A 36 -6.92 16.70 0.06
N CYS A 37 -6.30 15.92 -0.84
CA CYS A 37 -6.32 16.21 -2.29
C CYS A 37 -7.10 15.19 -3.11
N TYR A 38 -7.72 14.20 -2.45
CA TYR A 38 -8.56 13.14 -3.04
C TYR A 38 -7.89 12.38 -4.18
N SER A 39 -6.55 12.40 -4.21
CA SER A 39 -5.79 11.63 -5.20
C SER A 39 -5.64 10.20 -4.71
N THR A 40 -5.82 9.25 -5.61
CA THR A 40 -5.70 7.82 -5.34
C THR A 40 -4.45 7.26 -6.01
N TRP A 41 -3.88 6.21 -5.43
CA TRP A 41 -2.78 5.45 -6.02
C TRP A 41 -2.75 4.03 -5.45
N GLU A 42 -2.07 3.13 -6.15
CA GLU A 42 -1.93 1.74 -5.75
C GLU A 42 -0.48 1.42 -5.43
N SER A 43 -0.27 0.56 -4.44
CA SER A 43 1.03 -0.08 -4.20
C SER A 43 0.89 -1.58 -4.30
N LYS A 44 1.82 -2.20 -5.02
CA LYS A 44 1.83 -3.64 -5.27
C LYS A 44 3.06 -4.24 -4.59
N TYR A 45 2.82 -5.23 -3.74
CA TYR A 45 3.85 -5.97 -3.03
C TYR A 45 3.83 -7.41 -3.52
N GLU A 46 4.99 -7.96 -3.86
CA GLU A 46 5.11 -9.40 -4.05
C GLU A 46 4.93 -10.07 -2.68
N HIS A 47 4.06 -11.06 -2.63
CA HIS A 47 3.82 -11.89 -1.46
C HIS A 47 5.04 -12.81 -1.28
N THR A 48 5.99 -12.41 -0.45
CA THR A 48 7.05 -13.32 -0.02
C THR A 48 6.39 -14.37 0.89
N THR A 49 6.15 -15.57 0.36
CA THR A 49 5.63 -16.70 1.14
C THR A 49 6.51 -16.92 2.38
N VAL A 50 6.01 -16.52 3.55
CA VAL A 50 6.68 -16.76 4.83
C VAL A 50 6.41 -18.21 5.22
N PHE A 51 7.39 -19.09 5.01
CA PHE A 51 7.34 -20.44 5.56
C PHE A 51 7.53 -20.35 7.08
N ILE A 52 6.46 -20.55 7.85
CA ILE A 52 6.58 -20.79 9.28
C ILE A 52 7.11 -22.22 9.43
N ALA A 53 8.35 -22.38 9.88
CA ALA A 53 8.86 -23.69 10.29
C ALA A 53 7.99 -24.19 11.44
N ALA A 54 7.24 -25.27 11.21
CA ALA A 54 6.59 -26.00 12.29
C ALA A 54 7.68 -26.53 13.23
N GLN A 55 7.56 -26.18 14.51
CA GLN A 55 8.45 -26.66 15.58
C GLN A 55 8.32 -28.18 15.77
#